data_AF-A0A7S7ZF75-F1
#
_entry.id   AF-A0A7S7ZF75-F1
#
_cell.length_a   1.000
_cell.length_b   1.000
_cell.length_c   1.000
_cell.angle_alpha   90.00
_cell.angle_beta   90.00
_cell.angle_gamma   90.00
#
_symmetry.space_group_name_H-M   'P 1'
#
loop_
_entity.id
_entity.type
_entity.pdbx_description
1 polymer ?
#
loop_
_entity_poly.entity_id
_entity_poly.type
_entity_poly.pdbx_seq_one_letter_code
_entity_poly.pdbx_strand_id
1 'polypeptide(L)'
;MPALLRPALAAFGVACLVSAASLASSGAAFAQAKQQPAQAQQAAPAQAPVLKQIALTDKQLDGVLAAQKDMDAITEKLPENTAPDAKVIAQLDGVAKKHGFASYDDYNNVVDNISLVLGGFDPATKKYVGNDAVIKSQIAQVEADKKMPAKDKKEALDELNQALKTPAPAVENKGNIDLVGKYYDKLVAALGDDQN
;
A
#
# COMPACT_ATOMS: atom_id res chain seq x y z
N MET A 1 19.89 -29.41 -14.54
CA MET A 1 20.97 -29.28 -13.54
C MET A 1 20.37 -28.66 -12.29
N PRO A 2 20.37 -29.33 -11.13
CA PRO A 2 19.75 -28.80 -9.93
C PRO A 2 20.72 -27.83 -9.24
N ALA A 3 20.31 -26.59 -9.02
CA ALA A 3 21.05 -25.63 -8.19
C ALA A 3 20.47 -25.66 -6.76
N LEU A 4 21.41 -25.67 -5.82
CA LEU A 4 21.28 -26.15 -4.46
C LEU A 4 20.64 -25.14 -3.50
N LEU A 5 19.88 -25.69 -2.55
CA LEU A 5 19.52 -25.10 -1.26
C LEU A 5 20.71 -24.49 -0.52
N ARG A 6 20.48 -23.39 0.21
CA ARG A 6 21.12 -23.13 1.52
C ARG A 6 20.38 -22.05 2.33
N PRO A 7 19.97 -22.35 3.58
CA PRO A 7 19.41 -21.39 4.52
C PRO A 7 20.53 -20.75 5.37
N ALA A 8 20.39 -19.47 5.73
CA ALA A 8 21.26 -18.81 6.70
C ALA A 8 20.44 -18.31 7.90
N LEU A 9 20.61 -19.03 9.01
CA LEU A 9 20.26 -18.60 10.36
C LEU A 9 21.22 -17.49 10.80
N ALA A 10 20.70 -16.36 11.26
CA ALA A 10 21.49 -15.35 11.98
C ALA A 10 20.91 -15.17 13.39
N ALA A 11 21.62 -15.72 14.38
CA ALA A 11 21.37 -15.52 15.79
C ALA A 11 21.95 -14.15 16.22
N PHE A 12 21.13 -13.29 16.83
CA PHE A 12 21.62 -12.07 17.47
C PHE A 12 22.00 -12.35 18.93
N GLY A 13 23.31 -12.31 19.19
CA GLY A 13 23.90 -12.43 20.52
C GLY A 13 23.99 -11.08 21.24
N VAL A 14 23.67 -11.11 22.53
CA VAL A 14 23.82 -10.02 23.51
C VAL A 14 25.30 -9.84 23.87
N ALA A 15 25.80 -8.61 23.88
CA ALA A 15 27.04 -8.26 24.57
C ALA A 15 26.99 -6.81 25.10
N CYS A 16 26.76 -6.68 26.41
CA CYS A 16 27.06 -5.47 27.19
C CYS A 16 28.57 -5.31 27.32
N LEU A 17 29.10 -4.10 27.07
CA LEU A 17 30.41 -3.71 27.58
C LEU A 17 30.36 -2.26 28.09
N VAL A 18 30.54 -2.16 29.41
CA VAL A 18 30.70 -0.94 30.20
C VAL A 18 32.18 -0.58 30.22
N SER A 19 32.52 0.70 30.10
CA SER A 19 33.77 1.25 30.63
C SER A 19 33.56 2.72 31.01
N ALA A 20 33.77 3.00 32.30
CA ALA A 20 33.74 4.31 32.93
C ALA A 20 35.18 4.78 33.18
N ALA A 21 35.43 6.10 33.13
CA ALA A 21 36.30 6.80 34.08
C ALA A 21 36.15 8.33 33.92
N SER A 22 36.19 8.98 35.07
CA SER A 22 35.77 10.33 35.46
C SER A 22 36.88 11.40 35.40
N LEU A 23 36.53 12.70 35.57
CA LEU A 23 36.83 13.49 36.78
C LEU A 23 36.35 14.97 36.77
N ALA A 24 35.79 15.36 37.93
CA ALA A 24 35.81 16.66 38.66
C ALA A 24 35.23 17.94 37.99
N SER A 25 34.59 18.93 38.66
CA SER A 25 34.17 19.32 40.02
C SER A 25 33.23 20.56 39.78
N SER A 26 32.19 20.96 40.52
CA SER A 26 32.04 21.33 41.93
C SER A 26 30.54 21.59 42.19
N GLY A 27 30.05 21.32 43.40
CA GLY A 27 28.61 21.17 43.66
C GLY A 27 27.82 22.35 44.25
N ALA A 28 26.52 22.12 44.40
CA ALA A 28 25.67 22.45 45.53
C ALA A 28 24.22 21.93 45.26
N ALA A 29 23.50 21.63 46.34
CA ALA A 29 22.06 21.39 46.45
C ALA A 29 21.49 20.01 46.06
N PHE A 30 21.14 19.26 47.12
CA PHE A 30 20.26 18.10 47.10
C PHE A 30 18.84 18.50 46.67
N ALA A 31 18.35 17.93 45.58
CA ALA A 31 16.92 17.77 45.31
C ALA A 31 16.72 16.40 44.64
N GLN A 32 16.25 15.44 45.42
CA GLN A 32 15.99 14.07 45.00
C GLN A 32 14.72 14.03 44.13
N ALA A 33 14.85 14.36 42.85
CA ALA A 33 13.82 14.10 41.86
C ALA A 33 13.81 12.59 41.57
N LYS A 34 12.77 11.90 42.03
CA LYS A 34 12.43 10.54 41.60
C LYS A 34 12.48 10.51 40.06
N GLN A 35 13.44 9.80 39.50
CA GLN A 35 13.40 9.39 38.11
C GLN A 35 12.21 8.42 37.97
N GLN A 36 11.08 8.97 37.54
CA GLN A 36 9.98 8.17 37.04
C GLN A 36 10.48 7.53 35.74
N PRO A 37 10.47 6.20 35.58
CA PRO A 37 10.81 5.59 34.32
C PRO A 37 9.87 6.16 33.26
N ALA A 38 10.45 6.78 32.23
CA ALA A 38 9.72 7.16 31.04
C ALA A 38 9.04 5.90 30.52
N GLN A 39 7.72 5.85 30.64
CA GLN A 39 6.91 4.83 29.99
C GLN A 39 7.26 4.94 28.50
N ALA A 40 7.82 3.88 27.94
CA ALA A 40 7.90 3.73 26.51
C ALA A 40 6.46 3.80 26.01
N GLN A 41 6.08 4.98 25.53
CA GLN A 41 4.80 5.20 24.88
C GLN A 41 4.90 4.41 23.59
N GLN A 42 4.41 3.17 23.64
CA GLN A 42 4.24 2.33 22.49
C GLN A 42 3.40 3.14 21.51
N ALA A 43 4.05 3.66 20.47
CA ALA A 43 3.38 4.44 19.45
C ALA A 43 2.22 3.59 18.94
N ALA A 44 1.00 4.08 19.13
CA ALA A 44 -0.15 3.47 18.49
C ALA A 44 0.16 3.36 16.99
N PRO A 45 -0.17 2.24 16.33
CA PRO A 45 0.04 2.12 14.90
C PRO A 45 -0.57 3.36 14.23
N ALA A 46 0.25 4.07 13.46
CA ALA A 46 -0.20 5.25 12.73
C ALA A 46 -1.40 4.82 11.89
N GLN A 47 -2.58 5.39 12.16
CA GLN A 47 -3.75 5.17 11.32
C GLN A 47 -3.38 5.68 9.93
N ALA A 48 -3.47 4.80 8.93
CA ALA A 48 -3.30 5.20 7.55
C ALA A 48 -4.24 6.40 7.26
N PRO A 49 -3.78 7.43 6.54
CA PRO A 49 -4.63 8.55 6.19
C PRO A 49 -5.92 8.06 5.54
N VAL A 50 -7.06 8.58 6.01
CA VAL A 50 -8.35 8.26 5.39
C VAL A 50 -8.32 8.77 3.95
N LEU A 51 -8.65 7.90 3.00
CA LEU A 51 -8.72 8.26 1.58
C LEU A 51 -9.66 9.45 1.39
N LYS A 52 -9.13 10.55 0.85
CA LYS A 52 -9.94 11.68 0.42
C LYS A 52 -10.65 11.34 -0.88
N GLN A 53 -11.97 11.22 -0.82
CA GLN A 53 -12.74 10.96 -2.04
C GLN A 53 -12.97 12.23 -2.86
N ILE A 54 -12.80 12.15 -4.18
CA ILE A 54 -13.07 13.23 -5.12
C ILE A 54 -13.98 12.76 -6.26
N ALA A 55 -14.73 13.68 -6.84
CA ALA A 55 -15.40 13.41 -8.11
C ALA A 55 -14.35 13.31 -9.21
N LEU A 56 -14.34 12.18 -9.92
CA LEU A 56 -13.43 11.92 -11.03
C LEU A 56 -13.96 12.54 -12.32
N THR A 57 -13.05 12.78 -13.26
CA THR A 57 -13.36 13.33 -14.59
C THR A 57 -12.74 12.48 -15.68
N ASP A 58 -13.32 12.46 -16.89
CA ASP A 58 -12.75 11.74 -18.04
C ASP A 58 -11.28 12.12 -18.28
N LYS A 59 -10.95 13.42 -18.16
CA LYS A 59 -9.58 13.93 -18.33
C LYS A 59 -8.59 13.31 -17.33
N GLN A 60 -9.00 13.10 -16.08
CA GLN A 60 -8.16 12.47 -15.07
C GLN A 60 -7.91 10.99 -15.41
N LEU A 61 -8.94 10.25 -15.85
CA LEU A 61 -8.77 8.86 -16.25
C LEU A 61 -7.89 8.73 -17.50
N ASP A 62 -8.10 9.57 -18.50
CA ASP A 62 -7.24 9.64 -19.70
C ASP A 62 -5.79 9.96 -19.31
N GLY A 63 -5.59 10.91 -18.38
CA GLY A 63 -4.28 11.27 -17.85
C GLY A 63 -3.59 10.10 -17.14
N VAL A 64 -4.32 9.33 -16.32
CA VAL A 64 -3.76 8.15 -15.64
C VAL A 64 -3.30 7.11 -16.66
N LEU A 65 -4.16 6.80 -17.64
CA LEU A 65 -3.84 5.82 -18.69
C LEU A 65 -2.65 6.26 -19.55
N ALA A 66 -2.51 7.56 -19.82
CA ALA A 66 -1.38 8.09 -20.57
C ALA A 66 -0.07 8.12 -19.77
N ALA A 67 -0.16 8.28 -18.44
CA ALA A 67 1.00 8.37 -17.56
C ALA A 67 1.60 7.02 -17.19
N GLN A 68 0.81 5.95 -17.20
CA GLN A 68 1.16 4.63 -16.66
C GLN A 68 2.57 4.17 -17.07
N LYS A 69 2.85 4.08 -18.37
CA LYS A 69 4.15 3.62 -18.87
C LYS A 69 5.33 4.51 -18.44
N ASP A 70 5.12 5.82 -18.37
CA ASP A 70 6.15 6.77 -17.95
C ASP A 70 6.41 6.66 -16.44
N MET A 71 5.36 6.39 -15.64
CA MET A 71 5.47 6.14 -14.20
C MET A 71 6.20 4.82 -13.92
N ASP A 72 5.80 3.74 -14.59
CA ASP A 72 6.42 2.42 -14.45
C ASP A 72 7.90 2.44 -14.77
N ALA A 73 8.28 3.13 -15.85
CA ALA A 73 9.69 3.25 -16.24
C ALA A 73 10.57 3.92 -15.17
N ILE A 74 9.97 4.68 -14.24
CA ILE A 74 10.64 5.26 -13.07
C ILE A 74 10.61 4.25 -11.91
N THR A 75 9.46 3.66 -11.61
CA THR A 75 9.27 2.80 -10.43
C THR A 75 9.92 1.43 -10.56
N GLU A 76 10.02 0.84 -11.76
CA GLU A 76 10.73 -0.43 -12.02
C GLU A 76 12.21 -0.40 -11.59
N LYS A 77 12.80 0.79 -11.48
CA LYS A 77 14.20 0.97 -11.05
C LYS A 77 14.35 1.10 -9.54
N LEU A 78 13.26 1.15 -8.80
CA LEU A 78 13.29 1.33 -7.36
C LEU A 78 13.54 0.00 -6.66
N PRO A 79 14.34 0.00 -5.58
CA PRO A 79 14.41 -1.15 -4.70
C PRO A 79 13.02 -1.44 -4.12
N GLU A 80 12.63 -2.71 -4.12
CA GLU A 80 11.39 -3.13 -3.46
C GLU A 80 11.39 -2.69 -1.99
N ASN A 81 10.19 -2.36 -1.47
CA ASN A 81 9.95 -1.99 -0.08
C ASN A 81 10.75 -0.77 0.43
N THR A 82 11.25 0.09 -0.47
CA THR A 82 11.92 1.34 -0.10
C THR A 82 11.13 2.54 -0.60
N ALA A 83 10.88 3.52 0.26
CA ALA A 83 10.25 4.76 -0.14
C ALA A 83 11.11 5.47 -1.21
N PRO A 84 10.49 6.04 -2.27
CA PRO A 84 11.23 6.77 -3.29
C PRO A 84 11.97 7.96 -2.68
N ASP A 85 13.22 8.17 -3.10
CA ASP A 85 13.98 9.35 -2.68
C ASP A 85 13.44 10.63 -3.32
N ALA A 86 13.91 11.80 -2.85
CA ALA A 86 13.43 13.09 -3.34
C ALA A 86 13.66 13.30 -4.85
N LYS A 87 14.68 12.68 -5.43
CA LYS A 87 14.97 12.77 -6.87
C LYS A 87 13.96 11.95 -7.65
N VAL A 88 13.63 10.74 -7.19
CA VAL A 88 12.59 9.90 -7.78
C VAL A 88 11.23 10.59 -7.70
N ILE A 89 10.88 11.13 -6.54
CA ILE A 89 9.63 11.89 -6.36
C ILE A 89 9.55 13.05 -7.37
N ALA A 90 10.64 13.79 -7.58
CA ALA A 90 10.68 14.87 -8.58
C ALA A 90 10.51 14.37 -10.03
N GLN A 91 10.99 13.16 -10.35
CA GLN A 91 10.76 12.56 -11.67
C GLN A 91 9.29 12.17 -11.87
N LEU A 92 8.69 11.53 -10.86
CA LEU A 92 7.27 11.17 -10.86
C LEU A 92 6.38 12.40 -10.96
N ASP A 93 6.72 13.47 -10.24
CA ASP A 93 6.03 14.76 -10.32
C ASP A 93 6.12 15.39 -11.72
N GLY A 94 7.29 15.30 -12.37
CA GLY A 94 7.48 15.72 -13.75
C GLY A 94 6.57 14.96 -14.72
N VAL A 95 6.45 13.64 -14.56
CA VAL A 95 5.56 12.79 -15.37
C VAL A 95 4.10 13.15 -15.10
N ALA A 96 3.69 13.26 -13.84
CA ALA A 96 2.33 13.66 -13.47
C ALA A 96 1.94 14.98 -14.14
N LYS A 97 2.79 16.00 -14.04
CA LYS A 97 2.56 17.31 -14.67
C LYS A 97 2.49 17.25 -16.19
N LYS A 98 3.36 16.45 -16.83
CA LYS A 98 3.33 16.20 -18.28
C LYS A 98 1.97 15.66 -18.75
N HIS A 99 1.31 14.85 -17.91
CA HIS A 99 0.01 14.24 -18.22
C HIS A 99 -1.19 14.98 -17.62
N GLY A 100 -0.99 16.22 -17.18
CA GLY A 100 -2.06 17.15 -16.83
C GLY A 100 -2.52 17.14 -15.37
N PHE A 101 -1.78 16.47 -14.48
CA PHE A 101 -1.98 16.52 -13.03
C PHE A 101 -1.24 17.71 -12.42
N ALA A 102 -1.68 18.19 -11.26
CA ALA A 102 -1.02 19.29 -10.57
C ALA A 102 0.33 18.87 -9.96
N SER A 103 0.42 17.63 -9.49
CA SER A 103 1.60 17.04 -8.87
C SER A 103 1.52 15.51 -8.88
N TYR A 104 2.59 14.84 -8.43
CA TYR A 104 2.53 13.41 -8.16
C TYR A 104 1.48 13.03 -7.10
N ASP A 105 1.30 13.87 -6.07
CA ASP A 105 0.26 13.64 -5.05
C ASP A 105 -1.16 13.75 -5.63
N ASP A 106 -1.39 14.67 -6.58
CA ASP A 106 -2.67 14.78 -7.28
C ASP A 106 -2.93 13.55 -8.16
N TYR A 107 -1.90 13.04 -8.85
CA TYR A 107 -1.96 11.77 -9.58
C TYR A 107 -2.33 10.60 -8.64
N ASN A 108 -1.63 10.44 -7.51
CA ASN A 108 -1.90 9.37 -6.55
C ASN A 108 -3.32 9.48 -5.99
N ASN A 109 -3.77 10.68 -5.63
CA ASN A 109 -5.13 10.89 -5.13
C ASN A 109 -6.19 10.50 -6.17
N VAL A 110 -5.94 10.74 -7.46
CA VAL A 110 -6.82 10.26 -8.55
C VAL A 110 -6.78 8.74 -8.66
N VAL A 111 -5.59 8.14 -8.66
CA VAL A 111 -5.40 6.68 -8.72
C VAL A 111 -6.09 5.99 -7.55
N ASP A 112 -5.94 6.49 -6.32
CA ASP A 112 -6.58 5.91 -5.14
C ASP A 112 -8.12 5.93 -5.24
N ASN A 113 -8.69 7.01 -5.80
CA ASN A 113 -10.13 7.11 -6.06
C ASN A 113 -10.60 6.15 -7.16
N ILE A 114 -9.77 5.94 -8.20
CA ILE A 114 -10.03 4.94 -9.23
C ILE A 114 -9.98 3.55 -8.61
N SER A 115 -8.93 3.21 -7.86
CA SER A 115 -8.71 1.91 -7.23
C SER A 115 -9.81 1.55 -6.23
N LEU A 116 -10.29 2.53 -5.45
CA LEU A 116 -11.44 2.35 -4.55
C LEU A 116 -12.66 1.81 -5.30
N VAL A 117 -13.00 2.46 -6.42
CA VAL A 117 -14.18 2.14 -7.22
C VAL A 117 -13.96 0.86 -8.03
N LEU A 118 -12.78 0.72 -8.64
CA LEU A 118 -12.40 -0.43 -9.47
C LEU A 118 -12.43 -1.73 -8.67
N GLY A 119 -11.96 -1.71 -7.41
CA GLY A 119 -12.03 -2.86 -6.50
C GLY A 119 -13.46 -3.31 -6.15
N GLY A 120 -14.47 -2.50 -6.47
CA GLY A 120 -15.89 -2.86 -6.32
C GLY A 120 -16.53 -3.47 -7.56
N PHE A 121 -15.81 -3.61 -8.67
CA PHE A 121 -16.30 -4.27 -9.88
C PHE A 121 -16.05 -5.78 -9.83
N ASP A 122 -17.10 -6.56 -10.10
CA ASP A 122 -16.98 -7.99 -10.33
C ASP A 122 -16.27 -8.24 -11.69
N PRO A 123 -15.13 -8.94 -11.71
CA PRO A 123 -14.33 -9.09 -12.93
C PRO A 123 -14.98 -9.98 -14.00
N ALA A 124 -15.92 -10.84 -13.64
CA ALA A 124 -16.60 -11.71 -14.60
C ALA A 124 -17.73 -10.97 -15.33
N THR A 125 -18.47 -10.13 -14.61
CA THR A 125 -19.66 -9.44 -15.13
C THR A 125 -19.42 -7.98 -15.48
N LYS A 126 -18.28 -7.41 -15.06
CA LYS A 126 -17.93 -5.98 -15.17
C LYS A 126 -19.00 -5.07 -14.55
N LYS A 127 -19.72 -5.56 -13.54
CA LYS A 127 -20.73 -4.79 -12.81
C LYS A 127 -20.18 -4.39 -11.46
N TYR A 128 -20.48 -3.16 -11.05
CA TYR A 128 -20.18 -2.73 -9.69
C TYR A 128 -21.11 -3.44 -8.70
N VAL A 129 -20.50 -4.21 -7.80
CA VAL A 129 -21.17 -4.96 -6.72
C VAL A 129 -20.70 -4.53 -5.33
N GLY A 130 -19.64 -3.70 -5.28
CA GLY A 130 -18.98 -3.25 -4.05
C GLY A 130 -17.87 -4.20 -3.58
N ASN A 131 -16.85 -3.65 -2.93
CA ASN A 131 -15.60 -4.35 -2.62
C ASN A 131 -15.84 -5.60 -1.76
N ASP A 132 -16.70 -5.53 -0.74
CA ASP A 132 -17.05 -6.67 0.10
C ASP A 132 -17.68 -7.83 -0.69
N ALA A 133 -18.52 -7.52 -1.68
CA ALA A 133 -19.14 -8.55 -2.52
C ALA A 133 -18.10 -9.17 -3.48
N VAL A 134 -17.17 -8.37 -3.99
CA VAL A 134 -16.03 -8.86 -4.78
C VAL A 134 -15.17 -9.81 -3.95
N ILE A 135 -14.77 -9.42 -2.73
CA ILE A 135 -13.96 -10.27 -1.84
C ILE A 135 -14.69 -11.57 -1.49
N LYS A 136 -15.99 -11.52 -1.19
CA LYS A 136 -16.80 -12.73 -0.95
C LYS A 136 -16.87 -13.65 -2.17
N SER A 137 -16.97 -13.08 -3.38
CA SER A 137 -16.93 -13.84 -4.63
C SER A 137 -15.56 -14.51 -4.82
N GLN A 138 -14.47 -13.79 -4.55
CA GLN A 138 -13.10 -14.33 -4.61
C GLN A 138 -12.90 -15.47 -3.60
N ILE A 139 -13.39 -15.34 -2.37
CA ILE A 139 -13.37 -16.43 -1.37
C ILE A 139 -14.07 -17.67 -1.93
N ALA A 140 -15.29 -17.52 -2.45
CA ALA A 140 -16.05 -18.63 -3.01
C ALA A 140 -15.33 -19.30 -4.19
N GLN A 141 -14.63 -18.53 -5.03
CA GLN A 141 -13.84 -19.05 -6.15
C GLN A 141 -12.62 -19.85 -5.65
N VAL A 142 -11.88 -19.32 -4.67
CA VAL A 142 -10.73 -20.01 -4.05
C VAL A 142 -11.16 -21.30 -3.34
N GLU A 143 -12.29 -21.29 -2.62
CA GLU A 143 -12.86 -22.48 -2.01
C GLU A 143 -13.20 -23.55 -3.06
N ALA A 144 -13.83 -23.14 -4.17
CA ALA A 144 -14.24 -24.02 -5.25
C ALA A 144 -13.08 -24.54 -6.12
N ASP A 145 -11.91 -23.88 -6.14
CA ASP A 145 -10.77 -24.28 -6.97
C ASP A 145 -10.09 -25.54 -6.45
N LYS A 146 -10.43 -26.69 -7.05
CA LYS A 146 -9.84 -28.00 -6.68
C LYS A 146 -8.40 -28.18 -7.16
N LYS A 147 -7.87 -27.28 -7.99
CA LYS A 147 -6.51 -27.37 -8.56
C LYS A 147 -5.50 -26.55 -7.77
N MET A 148 -5.97 -25.63 -6.92
CA MET A 148 -5.10 -24.83 -6.06
C MET A 148 -4.43 -25.70 -4.98
N PRO A 149 -3.11 -25.59 -4.77
CA PRO A 149 -2.43 -26.26 -3.67
C PRO A 149 -3.03 -25.88 -2.31
N ALA A 150 -3.10 -26.84 -1.38
CA ALA A 150 -3.75 -26.61 -0.09
C ALA A 150 -3.12 -25.48 0.73
N LYS A 151 -1.80 -25.28 0.60
CA LYS A 151 -1.06 -24.19 1.24
C LYS A 151 -1.51 -22.84 0.66
N ASP A 152 -1.38 -22.67 -0.65
CA ASP A 152 -1.71 -21.43 -1.36
C ASP A 152 -3.19 -21.06 -1.18
N LYS A 153 -4.07 -22.06 -1.21
CA LYS A 153 -5.49 -21.89 -0.90
C LYS A 153 -5.71 -21.32 0.50
N LYS A 154 -5.01 -21.88 1.50
CA LYS A 154 -5.13 -21.40 2.88
C LYS A 154 -4.64 -19.96 3.00
N GLU A 155 -3.50 -19.63 2.37
CA GLU A 155 -2.93 -18.28 2.39
C GLU A 155 -3.88 -17.27 1.73
N ALA A 156 -4.38 -17.57 0.54
CA ALA A 156 -5.36 -16.72 -0.16
C ALA A 156 -6.65 -16.53 0.65
N LEU A 157 -7.19 -17.58 1.27
CA LEU A 157 -8.37 -17.47 2.13
C LEU A 157 -8.10 -16.65 3.39
N ASP A 158 -6.94 -16.81 4.03
CA ASP A 158 -6.58 -16.04 5.21
C ASP A 158 -6.46 -14.54 4.88
N GLU A 159 -5.84 -14.19 3.74
CA GLU A 159 -5.72 -12.81 3.24
C GLU A 159 -7.08 -12.18 2.92
N LEU A 160 -7.93 -12.88 2.15
CA LEU A 160 -9.26 -12.37 1.78
C LEU A 160 -10.16 -12.20 3.00
N ASN A 161 -10.11 -13.14 3.96
CA ASN A 161 -10.86 -13.02 5.22
C ASN A 161 -10.32 -11.89 6.11
N GLN A 162 -9.03 -11.61 6.05
CA GLN A 162 -8.44 -10.48 6.76
C GLN A 162 -8.90 -9.15 6.14
N ALA A 163 -8.96 -9.06 4.80
CA ALA A 163 -9.46 -7.88 4.10
C ALA A 163 -10.91 -7.54 4.49
N LEU A 164 -11.78 -8.54 4.66
CA LEU A 164 -13.18 -8.33 5.11
C LEU A 164 -13.31 -7.73 6.52
N LYS A 165 -12.27 -7.80 7.36
CA LYS A 165 -12.30 -7.18 8.70
C LYS A 165 -12.03 -5.68 8.66
N THR A 166 -11.49 -5.19 7.55
CA THR A 166 -11.17 -3.77 7.32
C THR A 166 -11.82 -3.35 6.01
N PRO A 167 -13.15 -3.18 5.99
CA PRO A 167 -13.87 -2.88 4.77
C PRO A 167 -13.36 -1.58 4.16
N ALA A 168 -13.27 -1.56 2.83
CA ALA A 168 -12.96 -0.34 2.10
C ALA A 168 -14.02 0.74 2.41
N PRO A 169 -13.65 2.03 2.39
CA PRO A 169 -14.62 3.10 2.57
C PRO A 169 -15.72 3.01 1.52
N ALA A 170 -16.95 3.39 1.89
CA ALA A 170 -18.04 3.43 0.92
C ALA A 170 -17.75 4.51 -0.16
N VAL A 171 -17.99 4.20 -1.44
CA VAL A 171 -17.87 5.20 -2.51
C VAL A 171 -18.88 6.33 -2.29
N GLU A 172 -18.40 7.53 -2.00
CA GLU A 172 -19.21 8.73 -1.76
C GLU A 172 -19.64 9.36 -3.09
N ASN A 173 -18.70 9.49 -4.03
CA ASN A 173 -18.93 10.06 -5.35
C ASN A 173 -19.51 9.01 -6.30
N LYS A 174 -20.82 8.74 -6.20
CA LYS A 174 -21.48 7.66 -6.96
C LYS A 174 -21.31 7.74 -8.47
N GLY A 175 -21.19 8.95 -9.03
CA GLY A 175 -20.91 9.14 -10.47
C GLY A 175 -19.57 8.55 -10.93
N ASN A 176 -18.63 8.33 -10.02
CA ASN A 176 -17.36 7.67 -10.33
C ASN A 176 -17.58 6.21 -10.73
N ILE A 177 -18.64 5.55 -10.28
CA ILE A 177 -18.93 4.15 -10.63
C ILE A 177 -19.18 4.03 -12.14
N ASP A 178 -20.05 4.86 -12.69
CA ASP A 178 -20.36 4.85 -14.12
C ASP A 178 -19.13 5.24 -14.95
N LEU A 179 -18.37 6.23 -14.48
CA LEU A 179 -17.17 6.70 -15.15
C LEU A 179 -16.05 5.64 -15.17
N VAL A 180 -15.74 5.02 -14.03
CA VAL A 180 -14.75 3.94 -13.98
C VAL A 180 -15.23 2.72 -14.76
N GLY A 181 -16.53 2.41 -14.72
CA GLY A 181 -17.12 1.35 -15.53
C GLY A 181 -16.95 1.56 -17.03
N LYS A 182 -17.09 2.80 -17.51
CA LYS A 182 -16.82 3.17 -18.92
C LYS A 182 -15.37 2.88 -19.33
N TYR A 183 -14.42 2.99 -18.41
CA TYR A 183 -12.98 2.82 -18.65
C TYR A 183 -12.43 1.47 -18.17
N TYR A 184 -13.28 0.59 -17.64
CA TYR A 184 -12.89 -0.60 -16.88
C TYR A 184 -11.76 -1.41 -17.51
N ASP A 185 -11.91 -1.82 -18.77
CA ASP A 185 -10.93 -2.68 -19.45
C ASP A 185 -9.55 -2.03 -19.58
N LYS A 186 -9.51 -0.71 -19.81
CA LYS A 186 -8.25 0.04 -19.91
C LYS A 186 -7.60 0.21 -18.54
N LEU A 187 -8.42 0.45 -17.51
CA LEU A 187 -7.92 0.65 -16.14
C LEU A 187 -7.42 -0.67 -15.55
N VAL A 188 -8.08 -1.80 -15.79
CA VAL A 188 -7.57 -3.12 -15.39
C VAL A 188 -6.25 -3.42 -16.09
N ALA A 189 -6.15 -3.16 -17.40
CA ALA A 189 -4.89 -3.37 -18.12
C ALA A 189 -3.76 -2.44 -17.65
N ALA A 190 -4.07 -1.27 -17.11
CA ALA A 190 -3.08 -0.28 -16.69
C ALA A 190 -2.68 -0.40 -15.21
N LEU A 191 -3.62 -0.79 -14.34
CA LEU A 191 -3.49 -0.75 -12.88
C LEU A 191 -3.73 -2.11 -12.20
N GLY A 192 -4.17 -3.12 -12.95
CA GLY A 192 -4.53 -4.44 -12.41
C GLY A 192 -3.39 -5.47 -12.43
N ASP A 193 -2.24 -5.15 -13.03
CA ASP A 193 -1.15 -6.10 -13.30
C ASP A 193 -0.24 -6.40 -12.09
N ASP A 194 -0.51 -5.84 -10.90
CA ASP A 194 0.25 -6.15 -9.67
C ASP A 194 -0.10 -7.53 -9.04
N GLN A 195 -0.73 -8.46 -9.77
CA GLN A 195 -1.24 -9.73 -9.23
C GLN A 195 -0.98 -10.99 -10.08
N ASN A 196 0.07 -11.00 -10.92
CA ASN A 196 0.48 -12.22 -11.66
C ASN A 196 1.85 -12.75 -11.22
#